data_AF-A0A970B0G9-F1
#
_entry.id   AF-A0A970B0G9-F1
#
_cell.length_a   1.000
_cell.length_b   1.000
_cell.length_c   1.000
_cell.angle_alpha   90.00
_cell.angle_beta   90.00
_cell.angle_gamma   90.00
#
_symmetry.space_group_name_H-M   'P 1'
#
loop_
_entity.id
_entity.type
_entity.pdbx_description
1 polymer ?
#
loop_
_entity_poly.entity_id
_entity_poly.type
_entity_poly.pdbx_seq_one_letter_code
_entity_poly.pdbx_strand_id
1 'polypeptide(L)'
;MWVRVTDAGLRDNPIVKQVQDGLSKAGLEALVKTYAKEVASSGDQGQHPQSRPVRTTMRQRAFPGENPETLPPPEALVPMFLDLVDVGQSDSGQVYNFKKA
;
A
#
# COMPACT_ATOMS: atom_id res chain seq x y z
N MET A 1 23.38 12.05 -17.42
CA MET A 1 22.29 13.01 -17.69
C MET A 1 21.60 13.32 -16.36
N TRP A 2 21.82 14.50 -15.78
CA TRP A 2 21.25 14.89 -14.48
C TRP A 2 20.04 15.78 -14.71
N VAL A 3 18.85 15.30 -14.35
CA VAL A 3 17.64 16.13 -14.31
C VAL A 3 17.67 16.91 -13.00
N ARG A 4 17.89 18.23 -13.07
CA ARG A 4 17.63 19.11 -11.92
C ARG A 4 16.13 19.30 -11.77
N VAL A 5 15.55 18.71 -10.73
CA VAL A 5 14.20 19.07 -10.27
C VAL A 5 14.37 20.16 -9.21
N THR A 6 14.42 21.41 -9.64
CA THR A 6 14.38 22.59 -8.76
C THR A 6 13.12 23.37 -9.07
N ASP A 7 11.98 22.94 -8.53
CA ASP A 7 10.85 23.86 -8.40
C ASP A 7 10.09 23.55 -7.10
N ALA A 8 10.06 24.54 -6.21
CA ALA A 8 9.41 24.44 -4.91
C ALA A 8 7.89 24.28 -5.05
N GLY A 9 7.30 24.71 -6.17
CA GLY A 9 5.87 24.58 -6.47
C GLY A 9 5.42 23.15 -6.82
N LEU A 10 6.35 22.21 -7.07
CA LEU A 10 5.99 20.83 -7.40
C LEU A 10 5.54 20.02 -6.17
N ARG A 11 5.92 20.43 -4.96
CA ARG A 11 5.57 19.71 -3.71
C ARG A 11 4.07 19.73 -3.43
N ASP A 12 3.41 20.84 -3.72
CA ASP A 12 1.98 21.03 -3.46
C ASP A 12 1.10 20.65 -4.66
N ASN A 13 1.71 20.21 -5.77
CA ASN A 13 0.97 19.77 -6.95
C ASN A 13 0.33 18.39 -6.71
N PRO A 14 -1.01 18.25 -6.82
CA PRO A 14 -1.70 17.00 -6.51
C PRO A 14 -1.29 15.84 -7.42
N ILE A 15 -0.92 16.10 -8.67
CA ILE A 15 -0.45 15.08 -9.61
C ILE A 15 0.95 14.59 -9.19
N VAL A 16 1.84 15.52 -8.84
CA VAL A 16 3.21 15.17 -8.40
C VAL A 16 3.17 14.36 -7.10
N LYS A 17 2.30 14.75 -6.16
CA LYS A 17 2.09 13.99 -4.92
C LYS A 17 1.62 12.56 -5.19
N GLN A 18 0.68 12.36 -6.12
CA GLN A 18 0.22 11.03 -6.51
C GLN A 18 1.34 10.20 -7.16
N VAL A 19 2.20 10.81 -7.98
CA VAL A 19 3.36 10.14 -8.57
C VAL A 19 4.36 9.69 -7.50
N GLN A 20 4.68 10.55 -6.54
CA GLN A 20 5.57 10.21 -5.42
C GLN A 20 5.00 9.09 -4.55
N ASP A 21 3.72 9.18 -4.19
CA ASP A 21 3.02 8.15 -3.41
C ASP A 21 3.02 6.79 -4.15
N GLY A 22 2.84 6.80 -5.48
CA GLY A 22 2.92 5.61 -6.32
C GLY A 22 4.31 5.00 -6.37
N LEU A 23 5.35 5.82 -6.55
CA LEU A 23 6.75 5.39 -6.57
C LEU A 23 7.16 4.73 -5.25
N SER A 24 6.84 5.34 -4.11
CA SER A 24 7.17 4.76 -2.80
C SER A 24 6.47 3.42 -2.55
N LYS A 25 5.21 3.27 -2.99
CA LYS A 25 4.48 1.99 -2.86
C LYS A 25 5.03 0.91 -3.78
N ALA A 26 5.34 1.24 -5.03
CA ALA A 26 5.98 0.30 -5.96
C ALA A 26 7.37 -0.14 -5.47
N GLY A 27 8.14 0.79 -4.90
CA GLY A 27 9.42 0.49 -4.27
C GLY A 27 9.27 -0.45 -3.07
N LEU A 28 8.29 -0.21 -2.20
CA LEU A 28 7.98 -1.08 -1.07
C LEU A 28 7.55 -2.49 -1.53
N GLU A 29 6.72 -2.59 -2.57
CA GLU A 29 6.32 -3.88 -3.14
C GLU A 29 7.53 -4.68 -3.65
N ALA A 30 8.44 -4.01 -4.36
CA ALA A 30 9.68 -4.64 -4.84
C ALA A 30 10.58 -5.11 -3.68
N LEU A 31 10.68 -4.32 -2.61
CA LEU A 31 11.43 -4.69 -1.40
C LEU A 31 10.84 -5.93 -0.71
N VAL A 32 9.53 -5.94 -0.47
CA VAL A 32 8.86 -7.08 0.18
C VAL A 32 9.01 -8.35 -0.68
N LYS A 33 8.86 -8.26 -2.00
CA LYS A 33 9.07 -9.38 -2.91
C LYS A 33 10.50 -9.92 -2.92
N THR A 34 11.49 -9.03 -2.82
CA THR A 34 12.90 -9.43 -2.76
C THR A 34 13.20 -10.11 -1.44
N TYR A 35 12.79 -9.50 -0.33
CA TYR A 35 12.94 -10.08 1.00
C TYR A 35 12.26 -11.45 1.11
N ALA A 36 11.03 -11.59 0.64
CA ALA A 36 10.30 -12.86 0.62
C ALA A 36 11.05 -13.98 -0.11
N LYS A 37 11.81 -13.65 -1.18
CA LYS A 37 12.66 -14.61 -1.88
C LYS A 37 13.90 -14.97 -1.10
N GLU A 38 14.50 -14.02 -0.38
CA GLU A 38 15.68 -14.24 0.44
C GLU A 38 15.39 -15.14 1.64
N VAL A 39 14.22 -14.96 2.27
CA VAL A 39 13.84 -15.74 3.46
C VAL A 39 13.03 -17.00 3.15
N ALA A 40 12.84 -17.34 1.88
CA ALA A 40 12.03 -18.47 1.43
C ALA A 40 12.48 -19.83 2.02
N SER A 41 13.77 -19.97 2.36
CA SER A 41 14.34 -21.17 2.98
C SER A 41 14.31 -21.16 4.52
N SER A 42 14.06 -20.00 5.13
CA SER A 42 14.15 -19.78 6.58
C SER A 42 12.82 -19.94 7.31
N GLY A 43 11.71 -20.08 6.58
CA GLY A 43 10.36 -20.20 7.15
C GLY A 43 9.68 -18.86 7.46
N ASP A 44 10.42 -17.74 7.39
CA ASP A 44 9.86 -16.39 7.51
C ASP A 44 9.09 -16.00 6.24
N GLN A 45 8.02 -15.22 6.40
CA GLN A 45 7.14 -14.82 5.31
C GLN A 45 7.00 -13.31 5.23
N GLY A 46 7.22 -12.78 4.03
CA GLY A 46 7.02 -11.37 3.73
C GLY A 46 5.81 -11.20 2.82
N GLN A 47 4.78 -10.47 3.29
CA GLN A 47 3.56 -10.21 2.52
C GLN A 47 3.32 -8.70 2.41
N HIS A 48 2.77 -8.26 1.27
CA HIS A 48 2.46 -6.85 1.03
C HIS A 48 0.94 -6.62 1.00
N PRO A 49 0.34 -6.10 2.08
CA PRO A 49 -1.07 -5.76 2.09
C PRO A 49 -1.34 -4.49 1.28
N GLN A 50 -2.16 -4.61 0.25
CA GLN A 50 -2.66 -3.47 -0.51
C GLN A 50 -4.10 -3.17 -0.10
N SER A 51 -4.27 -2.11 0.68
CA SER A 51 -5.59 -1.60 1.01
C SER A 51 -6.22 -0.94 -0.22
N ARG A 52 -7.46 -1.32 -0.51
CA ARG A 52 -8.32 -0.54 -1.42
C ARG A 52 -8.81 0.73 -0.70
N PRO A 53 -9.47 1.67 -1.39
CA PRO A 53 -9.99 2.88 -0.77
C PRO A 53 -10.85 2.57 0.47
N VAL A 54 -10.48 3.16 1.60
CA VAL A 54 -11.13 3.00 2.91
C VAL A 54 -11.35 4.37 3.54
N ARG A 55 -12.42 4.48 4.34
CA ARG A 55 -12.83 5.71 5.02
C ARG A 55 -11.84 6.09 6.11
N THR A 56 -10.78 6.79 5.73
CA THR A 56 -9.68 7.23 6.62
C THR A 56 -9.34 8.70 6.38
N THR A 57 -8.75 9.35 7.38
CA THR A 57 -8.26 10.74 7.26
C THR A 57 -7.21 10.89 6.16
N MET A 58 -6.38 9.85 5.93
CA MET A 58 -5.41 9.83 4.84
C MET A 58 -6.10 9.86 3.46
N ARG A 59 -7.20 9.10 3.28
CA ARG A 59 -7.97 9.10 2.03
C ARG A 59 -8.65 10.43 1.78
N GLN A 60 -9.25 11.03 2.81
CA GLN A 60 -9.88 12.34 2.71
C GLN A 60 -8.89 13.43 2.30
N ARG A 61 -7.66 13.40 2.83
CA ARG A 61 -6.58 14.33 2.43
C ARG A 61 -6.09 14.08 1.00
N ALA A 62 -6.08 12.82 0.55
CA ALA A 62 -5.62 12.45 -0.80
C ALA A 62 -6.67 12.75 -1.89
N PHE A 63 -7.96 12.70 -1.57
CA PHE A 63 -9.08 12.92 -2.48
C PHE A 63 -10.14 13.85 -1.85
N PRO A 64 -9.83 15.15 -1.71
CA PRO A 64 -10.75 16.13 -1.13
C PRO A 64 -11.95 16.34 -2.07
N GLY A 65 -13.10 15.77 -1.72
CA GLY A 65 -14.34 15.83 -2.51
C GLY A 65 -15.01 14.47 -2.73
N GLU A 66 -14.33 13.38 -2.42
CA GLU A 66 -14.95 12.04 -2.41
C GLU A 66 -15.89 11.89 -1.20
N ASN A 67 -17.07 11.28 -1.39
CA ASN A 67 -18.02 11.05 -0.31
C ASN A 67 -17.52 9.90 0.61
N PRO A 68 -17.20 10.16 1.89
CA PRO A 68 -16.68 9.15 2.81
C PRO A 68 -17.61 7.96 3.02
N GLU A 69 -18.93 8.15 2.96
CA GLU A 69 -19.93 7.11 3.19
C GLU A 69 -20.02 6.09 2.05
N THR A 70 -19.40 6.37 0.90
CA THR A 70 -19.28 5.40 -0.20
C THR A 70 -18.14 4.41 -0.01
N LEU A 71 -17.23 4.68 0.94
CA LEU A 71 -16.05 3.88 1.21
C LEU A 71 -16.30 2.91 2.36
N PRO A 72 -15.74 1.68 2.29
CA PRO A 72 -15.79 0.75 3.40
C PRO A 72 -15.14 1.36 4.65
N PRO A 73 -15.67 1.02 5.85
CA PRO A 73 -15.11 1.48 7.10
C PRO A 73 -13.77 0.75 7.37
N PRO A 74 -12.85 1.33 8.17
CA PRO A 74 -11.53 0.77 8.37
C PRO A 74 -11.55 -0.64 9.00
N GLU A 75 -12.56 -0.95 9.80
CA GLU A 75 -12.76 -2.27 10.42
C GLU A 75 -12.96 -3.38 9.37
N ALA A 76 -13.38 -3.02 8.16
CA ALA A 76 -13.52 -3.99 7.09
C ALA A 76 -12.17 -4.60 6.67
N LEU A 77 -11.03 -3.94 6.95
CA LEU A 77 -9.70 -4.47 6.65
C LEU A 77 -9.23 -5.56 7.63
N VAL A 78 -9.89 -5.70 8.80
CA VAL A 78 -9.44 -6.60 9.88
C VAL A 78 -9.27 -8.04 9.40
N PRO A 79 -10.20 -8.67 8.65
CA PRO A 79 -10.04 -10.05 8.20
C PRO A 79 -8.78 -10.23 7.34
N MET A 80 -8.49 -9.28 6.45
CA MET A 80 -7.28 -9.33 5.64
C MET A 80 -6.03 -9.32 6.50
N PHE A 81 -5.96 -8.48 7.54
CA PHE A 81 -4.80 -8.47 8.43
C PHE A 81 -4.69 -9.75 9.26
N LEU A 82 -5.82 -10.34 9.68
CA LEU A 82 -5.83 -11.62 10.38
C LEU A 82 -5.30 -12.75 9.51
N ASP A 83 -5.64 -12.78 8.22
CA ASP A 83 -5.12 -13.78 7.27
C ASP A 83 -3.61 -13.66 7.03
N LEU A 84 -3.02 -12.45 7.18
CA LEU A 84 -1.59 -12.22 7.00
C LEU A 84 -0.75 -12.61 8.23
N VAL A 85 -1.35 -12.59 9.42
CA VAL A 85 -0.66 -12.93 10.68
C VAL A 85 -0.93 -14.37 11.11
N ASP A 86 -1.74 -15.12 10.35
CA ASP A 86 -1.98 -16.54 10.62
C ASP A 86 -0.67 -17.33 10.45
N VAL A 87 -0.29 -18.04 11.50
CA VAL A 87 0.91 -18.89 11.56
C VAL A 87 0.79 -20.08 10.60
N GLY A 88 -0.43 -20.45 10.21
CA GLY A 88 -0.70 -21.50 9.22
C GLY A 88 -0.53 -21.06 7.77
N GLN A 89 -0.35 -19.77 7.50
CA GLN A 89 -0.16 -19.27 6.14
C GLN A 89 1.20 -19.73 5.61
N SER A 90 1.26 -20.23 4.38
CA SER A 90 2.50 -20.69 3.74
C SER A 90 2.94 -19.85 2.53
N ASP A 91 2.10 -18.89 2.14
CA ASP A 91 2.31 -18.06 0.96
C ASP A 91 3.24 -16.88 1.28
N SER A 92 4.26 -16.64 0.46
CA SER A 92 5.23 -15.55 0.66
C SER A 92 5.44 -14.77 -0.64
N GLY A 93 5.63 -13.44 -0.53
CA GLY A 93 5.88 -12.55 -1.67
C GLY A 93 4.64 -12.15 -2.48
N GLN A 94 3.44 -12.45 -1.98
CA GLN A 94 2.18 -12.12 -2.64
C GLN A 94 1.67 -10.72 -2.27
N VAL A 95 0.92 -10.12 -3.21
CA VAL A 95 0.17 -8.88 -2.97
C VAL A 95 -1.25 -9.25 -2.54
N TYR A 96 -1.57 -8.96 -1.29
CA TYR A 96 -2.90 -9.22 -0.73
C TYR A 96 -3.80 -8.01 -0.97
N ASN A 97 -4.76 -8.20 -1.88
CA ASN A 97 -5.74 -7.17 -2.20
C ASN A 97 -6.95 -7.27 -1.30
N PHE A 98 -7.33 -6.16 -0.67
CA PHE A 98 -8.58 -6.09 0.08
C PHE A 98 -9.78 -6.43 -0.82
N LYS A 99 -10.59 -7.42 -0.42
CA LYS A 99 -11.86 -7.76 -1.06
C LYS A 99 -13.00 -7.14 -0.25
N LYS A 100 -13.84 -6.36 -0.91
CA LYS A 100 -15.09 -5.85 -0.31
C LYS A 100 -16.01 -7.06 -0.10
N ALA A 101 -16.46 -7.29 1.13
CA ALA A 101 -17.54 -8.23 1.44
C ALA A 101 -18.88 -7.76 0.86
#